data_AF-A0A529LIV8-F1
#
_entry.id   AF-A0A529LIV8-F1
#
_cell.length_a   1.000
_cell.length_b   1.000
_cell.length_c   1.000
_cell.angle_alpha   90.00
_cell.angle_beta   90.00
_cell.angle_gamma   90.00
#
_symmetry.space_group_name_H-M   'P 1'
#
loop_
_entity.id
_entity.type
_entity.pdbx_description
1 polymer ?
#
loop_
_entity_poly.entity_id
_entity_poly.type
_entity_poly.pdbx_seq_one_letter_code
_entity_poly.pdbx_strand_id
1 'polypeptide(L)'
;GYYTDDGRLIYAGRAGTGITVAELKRLAGRLKPLQAARMPLDAPPPRESRFGSPLELSRVHWVRPEVVVEVTYLTWTEDNLLRQVSYQGERQDKPARQVVRSPPYP
;
A
#
# COMPACT_ATOMS: atom_id res chain seq x y z
N GLY A 1 -2.21 0.92 -1.20
CA GLY A 1 -3.23 1.98 -1.28
C GLY A 1 -4.39 1.49 -2.11
N TYR A 2 -5.40 2.32 -2.31
CA TYR A 2 -6.53 2.04 -3.20
C TYR A 2 -6.83 3.28 -4.05
N TYR A 3 -7.47 3.08 -5.20
CA TYR A 3 -7.94 4.15 -6.06
C TYR A 3 -9.37 4.54 -5.69
N THR A 4 -9.65 5.84 -5.76
CA THR A 4 -11.00 6.40 -5.77
C THR A 4 -11.55 6.42 -7.20
N ASP A 5 -12.85 6.63 -7.35
CA ASP A 5 -13.53 6.63 -8.65
C ASP A 5 -13.02 7.73 -9.60
N ASP A 6 -12.53 8.84 -9.04
CA ASP A 6 -11.88 9.93 -9.78
C ASP A 6 -10.39 9.66 -10.07
N GLY A 7 -9.90 8.45 -9.78
CA GLY A 7 -8.57 7.99 -10.17
C GLY A 7 -7.42 8.44 -9.27
N ARG A 8 -7.71 8.97 -8.07
CA ARG A 8 -6.69 9.37 -7.09
C ARG A 8 -6.24 8.17 -6.26
N LEU A 9 -4.95 8.08 -5.97
CA LEU A 9 -4.38 6.98 -5.18
C LEU A 9 -4.31 7.37 -3.71
N ILE A 10 -5.10 6.70 -2.88
CA ILE A 10 -5.19 6.95 -1.45
C ILE A 10 -4.35 5.96 -0.67
N TYR A 11 -3.60 6.49 0.30
CA TYR A 11 -2.81 5.68 1.23
C TYR A 11 -3.74 4.91 2.18
N ALA A 12 -3.44 3.63 2.37
CA ALA A 12 -4.29 2.72 3.14
C ALA A 12 -3.56 2.08 4.33
N GLY A 13 -2.32 2.48 4.63
CA GLY A 13 -1.50 1.87 5.68
C GLY A 13 -0.27 1.13 5.17
N ARG A 14 0.39 0.42 6.09
CA ARG A 14 1.63 -0.35 5.89
C ARG A 14 1.41 -1.81 6.24
N ALA A 15 1.98 -2.71 5.42
CA ALA A 15 2.12 -4.13 5.75
C ALA A 15 3.59 -4.40 6.14
N GLY A 16 3.79 -4.89 7.37
CA GLY A 16 5.13 -5.24 7.88
C GLY A 16 5.29 -6.73 8.21
N THR A 17 4.21 -7.51 8.13
CA THR A 17 4.16 -8.93 8.45
C THR A 17 3.68 -9.72 7.23
N GLY A 18 3.91 -11.04 7.24
CA GLY A 18 3.52 -11.93 6.14
C GLY A 18 4.47 -11.91 4.93
N ILE A 19 5.56 -11.12 4.98
CA ILE A 19 6.56 -11.05 3.90
C ILE A 19 7.80 -11.85 4.31
N THR A 20 8.11 -12.90 3.56
CA THR A 20 9.34 -13.69 3.78
C THR A 20 10.56 -12.96 3.23
N VAL A 21 11.77 -13.36 3.65
CA VAL A 21 13.02 -12.78 3.13
C VAL A 21 13.17 -13.00 1.62
N ALA A 22 12.77 -14.17 1.12
CA ALA A 22 12.78 -14.45 -0.31
C ALA A 22 11.82 -13.52 -1.07
N GLU A 23 10.62 -13.30 -0.50
CA GLU A 23 9.62 -12.43 -1.10
C GLU A 23 10.05 -10.96 -1.09
N LEU A 24 10.69 -10.49 -0.01
CA LEU A 24 11.29 -9.15 0.03
C LEU A 24 12.30 -8.94 -1.10
N LYS A 25 13.18 -9.92 -1.35
CA LYS A 25 14.15 -9.85 -2.45
C LYS A 25 13.47 -9.81 -3.82
N ARG A 26 12.42 -10.62 -4.00
CA ARG A 26 11.62 -10.66 -5.24
C ARG A 26 10.93 -9.32 -5.49
N LEU A 27 10.25 -8.79 -4.48
CA LEU A 27 9.57 -7.48 -4.54
C LEU A 27 10.57 -6.35 -4.78
N ALA A 28 11.73 -6.35 -4.13
CA ALA A 28 12.76 -5.33 -4.36
C ALA A 28 13.22 -5.32 -5.84
N GLY A 29 13.43 -6.48 -6.44
CA GLY A 29 13.75 -6.60 -7.87
C GLY A 29 12.61 -6.11 -8.77
N ARG A 30 11.36 -6.45 -8.45
CA ARG A 30 10.18 -6.04 -9.20
C ARG A 30 9.91 -4.54 -9.13
N LEU A 31 10.15 -3.93 -7.97
CA LEU A 31 9.88 -2.51 -7.69
C LEU A 31 10.99 -1.58 -8.17
N LYS A 32 12.24 -2.06 -8.26
CA LYS A 32 13.39 -1.26 -8.73
C LYS A 32 13.15 -0.53 -10.07
N PRO A 33 12.66 -1.16 -11.15
CA PRO A 33 12.37 -0.45 -12.41
C PRO A 33 11.13 0.47 -12.35
N LEU A 34 10.34 0.36 -11.28
CA LEU A 34 9.16 1.17 -11.05
C LEU A 34 9.46 2.39 -10.19
N GLN A 35 10.71 2.64 -9.80
CA GLN A 35 11.07 3.80 -8.99
C GLN A 35 10.51 5.10 -9.59
N ALA A 36 9.88 5.90 -8.74
CA ALA A 36 9.32 7.19 -9.09
C ALA A 36 10.05 8.30 -8.30
N ALA A 37 10.37 9.40 -8.98
CA ALA A 37 10.99 10.56 -8.32
C ALA A 37 9.98 11.36 -7.48
N ARG A 38 8.70 11.28 -7.82
CA ARG A 38 7.60 11.99 -7.15
C ARG A 38 6.67 11.01 -6.44
N MET A 39 6.06 11.49 -5.38
CA MET A 39 5.03 10.75 -4.66
C MET A 39 3.80 10.53 -5.56
N PRO A 40 3.35 9.27 -5.75
CA PRO A 40 2.19 8.95 -6.59
C PRO A 40 0.85 9.06 -5.84
N LEU A 41 0.89 9.28 -4.53
CA LEU A 41 -0.29 9.40 -3.67
C LEU A 41 -0.92 10.79 -3.85
N ASP A 42 -2.25 10.86 -3.67
CA ASP A 42 -3.00 12.12 -3.70
C ASP A 42 -2.57 13.08 -2.57
N ALA A 43 -2.35 12.51 -1.39
CA ALA A 43 -1.90 13.22 -0.20
C ALA A 43 -0.77 12.43 0.46
N PRO A 44 0.17 13.11 1.15
CA PRO A 44 1.22 12.43 1.90
C PRO A 44 0.59 11.58 3.01
N PRO A 45 1.16 10.39 3.30
CA PRO A 45 0.67 9.56 4.37
C PRO A 45 0.87 10.26 5.72
N PRO A 46 -0.01 10.01 6.71
CA PRO A 46 0.08 10.63 8.03
C PRO A 46 1.43 10.32 8.68
N ARG A 47 2.08 11.36 9.21
CA ARG A 47 3.40 11.28 9.87
C ARG A 47 3.31 10.63 11.25
N GLU A 48 2.21 10.90 11.95
CA GLU A 48 1.91 10.32 13.25
C GLU A 48 1.57 8.83 13.11
N SER A 49 2.22 7.99 13.90
CA SER A 49 2.13 6.55 13.73
C SER A 49 1.11 5.93 14.66
N ARG A 50 0.06 5.35 14.06
CA ARG A 50 -0.76 4.31 14.71
C ARG A 50 -0.19 2.90 14.54
N PHE A 51 1.04 2.79 14.02
CA PHE A 51 1.69 1.53 13.62
C PHE A 51 3.02 1.29 14.37
N GLY A 52 3.20 1.86 15.56
CA GLY A 52 4.34 1.62 16.44
C GLY A 52 5.61 2.43 16.14
N SER A 53 5.78 2.96 14.92
CA SER A 53 6.89 3.88 14.59
C SER A 53 6.51 4.93 13.55
N PRO A 54 6.94 6.20 13.73
CA PRO A 54 6.74 7.29 12.76
C PRO A 54 7.13 6.88 11.34
N LEU A 55 6.41 7.40 10.35
CA LEU A 55 6.76 7.18 8.95
C LEU A 55 7.70 8.30 8.49
N GLU A 56 8.99 7.98 8.45
CA GLU A 56 10.02 8.88 7.93
C GLU A 56 9.98 8.91 6.40
N LEU A 57 9.31 9.92 5.83
CA LEU A 57 9.15 10.06 4.38
C LEU A 57 10.49 10.14 3.63
N SER A 58 11.55 10.62 4.28
CA SER A 58 12.92 10.66 3.72
C SER A 58 13.52 9.27 3.45
N ARG A 59 13.01 8.23 4.11
CA ARG A 59 13.42 6.83 3.94
C ARG A 59 12.49 6.04 3.03
N VAL A 60 11.45 6.68 2.48
CA VAL A 60 10.49 6.04 1.58
C VAL A 60 10.98 6.12 0.14
N HIS A 61 11.07 4.98 -0.52
CA HIS A 61 11.27 4.92 -1.96
C HIS A 61 9.91 4.88 -2.66
N TRP A 62 9.60 5.93 -3.42
CA TRP A 62 8.38 5.97 -4.21
C TRP A 62 8.50 5.09 -5.45
N VAL A 63 7.38 4.46 -5.82
CA VAL A 63 7.28 3.59 -6.99
C VAL A 63 6.00 3.93 -7.75
N ARG A 64 6.00 3.67 -9.05
CA ARG A 64 4.82 3.73 -9.90
C ARG A 64 3.77 2.72 -9.37
N PRO A 65 2.50 3.12 -9.24
CA PRO A 65 1.46 2.30 -8.64
C PRO A 65 0.91 1.27 -9.63
N GLU A 66 1.77 0.35 -10.07
CA GLU A 66 1.48 -0.69 -11.05
C GLU A 66 1.35 -2.09 -10.42
N VAL A 67 2.04 -2.31 -9.29
CA VAL A 67 2.03 -3.62 -8.60
C VAL A 67 0.84 -3.70 -7.67
N VAL A 68 0.03 -4.74 -7.84
CA VAL A 68 -1.08 -5.06 -6.94
C VAL A 68 -0.67 -6.17 -5.99
N VAL A 69 -1.04 -6.01 -4.73
CA VAL A 69 -0.77 -7.00 -3.69
C VAL A 69 -2.05 -7.33 -2.96
N GLU A 70 -2.15 -8.59 -2.55
CA GLU A 70 -3.19 -9.07 -1.66
C GLU A 70 -2.72 -8.97 -0.22
N VAL A 71 -3.61 -8.50 0.64
CA VAL A 71 -3.36 -8.32 2.06
C VAL A 71 -4.57 -8.82 2.85
N THR A 72 -4.31 -9.46 3.99
CA THR A 72 -5.31 -9.63 5.04
C THR A 72 -5.17 -8.50 6.03
N TYR A 73 -6.28 -8.08 6.63
CA TYR A 73 -6.32 -7.02 7.63
C TYR A 73 -7.48 -7.25 8.58
N LEU A 74 -7.40 -6.71 9.79
CA LEU A 74 -8.44 -6.88 10.80
C LEU A 74 -9.63 -5.96 10.55
N THR A 75 -9.38 -4.67 10.30
CA THR A 75 -10.44 -3.69 10.10
C THR A 75 -9.95 -2.44 9.37
N TRP A 76 -10.90 -1.66 8.84
CA TRP A 76 -10.70 -0.28 8.44
C TRP A 76 -10.87 0.64 9.65
N THR A 77 -10.02 1.65 9.73
CA THR A 77 -10.15 2.75 10.70
C THR A 77 -10.99 3.89 10.11
N GLU A 78 -11.45 4.79 10.97
CA GLU A 78 -12.20 6.00 10.58
C GLU A 78 -11.39 6.89 9.62
N ASP A 79 -10.06 6.92 9.78
CA ASP A 79 -9.15 7.64 8.87
C ASP A 79 -8.81 6.88 7.59
N ASN A 80 -9.61 5.87 7.23
CA ASN A 80 -9.45 5.09 6.01
C ASN A 80 -8.11 4.34 5.90
N LEU A 81 -7.56 3.90 7.04
CA LEU A 81 -6.36 3.06 7.10
C LEU A 81 -6.71 1.64 7.52
N LEU A 82 -5.97 0.67 6.99
CA LEU A 82 -6.04 -0.74 7.35
C LEU A 82 -5.28 -1.01 8.65
N ARG A 83 -5.85 -1.82 9.54
CA ARG A 83 -5.24 -2.22 10.82
C ARG A 83 -4.83 -3.70 10.81
N GLN A 84 -3.69 -4.00 11.45
CA GLN A 84 -3.10 -5.35 11.52
C GLN A 84 -2.98 -6.01 10.13
N VAL A 85 -2.31 -5.32 9.23
CA VAL A 85 -2.16 -5.73 7.83
C VAL A 85 -1.06 -6.77 7.68
N SER A 86 -1.36 -7.88 7.01
CA SER A 86 -0.42 -8.93 6.66
C SER A 86 -0.42 -9.19 5.16
N TYR A 87 0.75 -9.17 4.54
CA TYR A 87 0.92 -9.46 3.13
C TYR A 87 0.60 -10.92 2.80
N GLN A 88 -0.10 -11.16 1.69
CA GLN A 88 -0.43 -12.51 1.21
C GLN A 88 0.28 -12.85 -0.10
N GLY A 89 0.48 -11.88 -0.99
CA GLY A 89 1.10 -12.14 -2.30
C GLY A 89 0.90 -11.01 -3.29
N GLU A 90 1.59 -11.09 -4.43
CA GLU A 90 1.37 -10.19 -5.58
C GLU A 90 0.24 -10.74 -6.46
N ARG A 91 -0.63 -9.85 -6.92
CA ARG A 91 -1.75 -10.15 -7.83
C ARG A 91 -1.42 -9.62 -9.21
N GLN A 92 -0.99 -10.49 -10.10
CA GLN A 92 -0.68 -10.12 -11.49
C GLN A 92 -1.92 -10.18 -12.41
N ASP A 93 -2.99 -10.83 -11.92
CA ASP A 93 -4.27 -10.98 -12.60
C ASP A 93 -5.12 -9.70 -12.56
N LYS A 94 -4.81 -8.76 -11.67
CA LYS A 94 -5.63 -7.58 -11.41
C LYS A 94 -4.89 -6.28 -11.74
N PRO A 95 -5.45 -5.39 -12.58
CA PRO A 95 -4.84 -4.10 -12.83
C PRO A 95 -4.97 -3.18 -11.62
N ALA A 96 -3.94 -2.37 -11.37
CA ALA A 96 -3.87 -1.50 -10.19
C ALA A 96 -5.07 -0.55 -10.05
N ARG A 97 -5.57 -0.01 -11.17
CA ARG A 97 -6.73 0.90 -11.20
C ARG A 97 -8.04 0.26 -10.70
N GLN A 98 -8.15 -1.07 -10.69
CA GLN A 98 -9.33 -1.78 -10.16
C GLN A 98 -9.24 -2.07 -8.65
N VAL A 99 -8.15 -1.65 -7.98
CA VAL A 99 -8.03 -1.75 -6.53
C VAL A 99 -8.77 -0.57 -5.92
N VAL A 100 -10.08 -0.71 -5.74
CA VAL A 100 -10.94 0.28 -5.08
C VAL A 100 -11.34 -0.22 -3.70
N ARG A 101 -11.66 0.70 -2.79
CA ARG A 101 -12.24 0.33 -1.50
C ARG A 101 -13.71 -0.02 -1.70
N SER A 102 -14.10 -1.23 -1.33
CA SER A 102 -15.52 -1.59 -1.28
C SER A 102 -16.25 -0.70 -0.27
N PRO A 103 -17.47 -0.24 -0.56
CA PRO A 103 -18.26 0.48 0.42
C PRO A 103 -18.41 -0.37 1.69
N PRO A 104 -18.40 0.25 2.88
CA PRO A 104 -18.66 -0.50 4.12
C PRO A 104 -19.99 -1.24 3.98
N TYR A 105 -19.99 -2.53 4.34
CA TYR A 105 -21.22 -3.29 4.40
C TYR A 105 -22.14 -2.63 5.44
N PRO A 106 -23.41 -2.36 5.13
CA PRO A 106 -24.34 -1.70 6.04
C PRO A 106 -24.59 -2.49 7.33
#